data_AF-A0A923EL41-F1
#
_entry.id   AF-A0A923EL41-F1
#
_cell.length_a   1.000
_cell.length_b   1.000
_cell.length_c   1.000
_cell.angle_alpha   90.00
_cell.angle_beta   90.00
_cell.angle_gamma   90.00
#
_symmetry.space_group_name_H-M   'P 1'
#
loop_
_entity.id
_entity.type
_entity.pdbx_description
1 polymer ?
#
loop_
_entity_poly.entity_id
_entity_poly.type
_entity_poly.pdbx_seq_one_letter_code
_entity_poly.pdbx_strand_id
1 'polypeptide(L)'
;MVFRFFKKRRMDLDELPKKATEQKKNGDIDPGELQKKATEQKKNGDIDGAIISLRSAYKQLEKQGIKWPINTYLRLPLFLQKAGRTDEAWAEFNALLRAPESDFMLSMNHSIIHDKMRLFLQREGKASLAVKFGVLSYVETAIAYDKQGRPEELKQLQDEEIIHSCVKSLLKKANKPECEYEIAKIIIKHMKSIKKINLSELAQSVDAIVSREKA
;
A
#
# COMPACT_ATOMS: atom_id res chain seq x y z
N MET A 1 20.25 48.27 50.44
CA MET A 1 21.52 47.80 51.04
C MET A 1 21.13 47.33 52.45
N VAL A 2 20.98 46.05 52.78
CA VAL A 2 21.96 44.96 52.84
C VAL A 2 21.21 43.60 52.88
N PHE A 3 21.89 42.57 52.38
CA PHE A 3 21.49 41.18 52.11
C PHE A 3 21.35 40.24 53.33
N ARG A 4 20.78 39.04 53.03
CA ARG A 4 20.80 37.71 53.71
C ARG A 4 19.57 37.41 54.57
N PHE A 5 18.86 36.28 54.48
CA PHE A 5 19.27 34.89 54.22
C PHE A 5 18.18 34.13 53.45
N PHE A 6 18.53 33.41 52.37
CA PHE A 6 17.80 32.22 51.96
C PHE A 6 18.79 31.07 51.79
N LYS A 7 18.56 30.03 52.59
CA LYS A 7 19.38 28.83 52.78
C LYS A 7 19.26 27.93 51.56
N LYS A 8 20.29 27.89 50.71
CA LYS A 8 20.39 27.00 49.55
C LYS A 8 20.65 25.58 50.06
N ARG A 9 19.64 24.70 50.05
CA ARG A 9 19.86 23.25 50.22
C ARG A 9 20.55 22.74 48.96
N ARG A 10 21.84 22.36 49.07
CA ARG A 10 22.45 21.38 48.15
C ARG A 10 21.71 20.07 48.39
N MET A 11 21.04 19.56 47.36
CA MET A 11 20.73 18.14 47.29
C MET A 11 21.93 17.49 46.62
N ASP A 12 22.49 16.52 47.33
CA ASP A 12 23.60 15.68 46.88
C ASP A 12 23.20 14.93 45.62
N LEU A 13 24.12 14.92 44.66
CA LEU A 13 23.95 14.41 43.30
C LEU A 13 24.46 12.97 43.20
N ASP A 14 24.22 12.18 44.24
CA ASP A 14 24.59 10.77 44.34
C ASP A 14 23.46 10.04 45.04
N GLU A 15 22.52 9.52 44.24
CA GLU A 15 21.66 8.34 44.49
C GLU A 15 20.44 8.38 43.55
N LEU A 16 20.68 8.11 42.27
CA LEU A 16 19.63 7.56 41.40
C LEU A 16 19.98 6.09 41.10
N PRO A 17 19.36 5.11 41.77
CA PRO A 17 19.53 3.72 41.39
C PRO A 17 18.83 3.46 40.04
N LYS A 18 19.67 3.22 39.03
CA LYS A 18 19.52 2.35 37.86
C LYS A 18 18.05 2.02 37.51
N LYS A 19 17.45 2.80 36.61
CA LYS A 19 16.27 2.35 35.87
C LYS A 19 16.64 1.08 35.11
N ALA A 20 15.84 0.05 35.35
CA ALA A 20 15.92 -1.27 34.76
C ALA A 20 16.18 -1.19 33.26
N THR A 21 17.39 -1.54 32.85
CA THR A 21 17.67 -1.99 31.50
C THR A 21 17.03 -3.37 31.42
N GLU A 22 15.80 -3.43 30.96
CA GLU A 22 15.17 -4.70 30.58
C GLU A 22 16.10 -5.40 29.61
N GLN A 23 16.61 -6.53 30.08
CA GLN A 23 17.45 -7.44 29.33
C GLN A 23 16.68 -7.86 28.08
N LYS A 24 17.18 -7.43 26.90
CA LYS A 24 16.82 -8.03 25.61
C LYS A 24 17.03 -9.54 25.72
N LYS A 25 15.94 -10.30 25.86
CA LYS A 25 15.97 -11.74 25.70
C LYS A 25 16.37 -12.06 24.26
N ASN A 26 17.58 -12.60 24.12
CA ASN A 26 18.07 -13.54 23.13
C ASN A 26 17.36 -13.63 21.75
N GLY A 27 18.10 -13.26 20.71
CA GLY A 27 18.00 -13.88 19.37
C GLY A 27 17.11 -13.19 18.33
N ASP A 28 16.14 -12.36 18.73
CA ASP A 28 15.24 -11.70 17.78
C ASP A 28 15.84 -10.37 17.30
N ILE A 29 16.38 -10.38 16.07
CA ILE A 29 16.88 -9.19 15.36
C ILE A 29 15.71 -8.25 15.10
N ASP A 30 15.81 -6.98 15.50
CA ASP A 30 14.74 -5.99 15.31
C ASP A 30 14.17 -5.98 13.87
N PRO A 31 12.84 -5.98 13.67
CA PRO A 31 12.22 -5.98 12.35
C PRO A 31 12.67 -4.80 11.47
N GLY A 32 12.98 -3.65 12.09
CA GLY A 32 13.53 -2.49 11.40
C GLY A 32 14.95 -2.74 10.89
N GLU A 33 15.80 -3.41 11.67
CA GLU A 33 17.14 -3.85 11.21
C GLU A 33 17.06 -4.82 10.05
N LEU A 34 16.14 -5.80 10.09
CA LEU A 34 15.92 -6.73 8.97
C LEU A 34 15.45 -6.01 7.70
N GLN A 35 14.62 -4.98 7.83
CA GLN A 35 14.18 -4.16 6.70
C GLN A 35 15.29 -3.30 6.10
N LYS A 36 16.22 -2.79 6.92
CA LYS A 36 17.44 -2.10 6.45
C LYS A 36 18.34 -3.07 5.71
N LYS A 37 18.61 -4.24 6.31
CA LYS A 37 19.41 -5.31 5.70
C LYS A 37 18.86 -5.73 4.35
N ALA A 38 17.54 -5.93 4.22
CA ALA A 38 16.91 -6.23 2.93
C ALA A 38 17.14 -5.13 1.87
N THR A 39 17.22 -3.86 2.29
CA THR A 39 17.49 -2.75 1.38
C THR A 39 18.93 -2.76 0.89
N GLU A 40 19.88 -3.04 1.79
CA GLU A 40 21.31 -3.17 1.48
C GLU A 40 21.58 -4.35 0.56
N GLN A 41 21.02 -5.52 0.86
CA GLN A 41 21.12 -6.72 0.01
C GLN A 41 20.59 -6.44 -1.40
N LYS A 42 19.42 -5.81 -1.52
CA LYS A 42 18.88 -5.38 -2.82
C LYS A 42 19.84 -4.45 -3.57
N LYS A 43 20.45 -3.48 -2.88
CA LYS A 43 21.41 -2.54 -3.49
C LYS A 43 22.66 -3.27 -3.99
N ASN A 44 23.10 -4.29 -3.27
CA ASN A 44 24.26 -5.11 -3.62
C ASN A 44 23.96 -6.19 -4.67
N GLY A 45 22.73 -6.28 -5.18
CA GLY A 45 22.30 -7.28 -6.16
C GLY A 45 21.86 -8.62 -5.57
N ASP A 46 21.99 -8.82 -4.26
CA ASP A 46 21.50 -10.00 -3.52
C ASP A 46 19.98 -9.90 -3.30
N ILE A 47 19.21 -10.18 -4.34
CA ILE A 47 17.74 -10.12 -4.29
C ILE A 47 17.15 -11.23 -3.41
N ASP A 48 17.69 -12.45 -3.48
CA ASP A 48 17.18 -13.58 -2.70
C ASP A 48 17.43 -13.41 -1.20
N GLY A 49 18.62 -12.95 -0.81
CA GLY A 49 18.90 -12.59 0.57
C GLY A 49 17.99 -11.48 1.08
N ALA A 50 17.68 -10.49 0.24
CA ALA A 50 16.73 -9.44 0.58
C ALA A 50 15.30 -9.99 0.82
N ILE A 51 14.86 -10.96 0.02
CA ILE A 51 13.56 -11.64 0.20
C ILE A 51 13.54 -12.41 1.52
N ILE A 52 14.61 -13.15 1.85
CA ILE A 52 14.73 -13.88 3.12
C ILE A 52 14.64 -12.91 4.31
N SER A 53 15.38 -11.80 4.26
CA SER A 53 15.35 -10.78 5.31
C SER A 53 13.96 -10.16 5.48
N LEU A 54 13.23 -9.88 4.39
CA LEU A 54 11.86 -9.37 4.45
C LEU A 54 10.89 -10.38 5.07
N ARG A 55 10.94 -11.65 4.64
CA ARG A 55 10.09 -12.71 5.20
C ARG A 55 10.33 -12.89 6.70
N SER A 56 11.59 -12.85 7.13
CA SER A 56 11.96 -12.89 8.55
C SER A 56 11.43 -11.67 9.30
N ALA A 57 11.53 -10.47 8.73
CA ALA A 57 10.98 -9.26 9.34
C ALA A 57 9.47 -9.39 9.55
N TYR A 58 8.72 -9.83 8.53
CA TYR A 58 7.27 -9.93 8.61
C TYR A 58 6.82 -10.97 9.64
N LYS A 59 7.50 -12.13 9.72
CA LYS A 59 7.24 -13.13 10.76
C LYS A 59 7.42 -12.57 12.16
N GLN A 60 8.41 -11.69 12.37
CA GLN A 60 8.58 -11.05 13.67
C GLN A 60 7.51 -9.99 13.94
N LEU A 61 7.12 -9.20 12.93
CA LEU A 61 6.03 -8.23 13.07
C LEU A 61 4.72 -8.90 13.49
N GLU A 62 4.41 -10.04 12.87
CA GLU A 62 3.24 -10.84 13.21
C GLU A 62 3.30 -11.33 14.66
N LYS A 63 4.45 -11.87 15.09
CA LYS A 63 4.65 -12.30 16.49
C LYS A 63 4.50 -11.16 17.50
N GLN A 64 4.96 -9.96 17.16
CA GLN A 64 4.89 -8.78 18.02
C GLN A 64 3.50 -8.13 18.01
N GLY A 65 2.59 -8.55 17.11
CA GLY A 65 1.26 -7.96 16.95
C GLY A 65 1.28 -6.51 16.46
N ILE A 66 2.42 -6.03 15.93
CA ILE A 66 2.58 -4.64 15.51
C ILE A 66 2.07 -4.49 14.08
N LYS A 67 1.02 -3.67 13.89
CA LYS A 67 0.56 -3.30 12.56
C LYS A 67 1.48 -2.25 11.94
N TRP A 68 2.08 -2.59 10.81
CA TRP A 68 2.90 -1.68 10.01
C TRP A 68 2.11 -1.15 8.80
N PRO A 69 2.51 0.00 8.22
CA PRO A 69 1.87 0.53 7.02
C PRO A 69 1.94 -0.48 5.87
N ILE A 70 0.89 -0.55 5.04
CA ILE A 70 0.80 -1.51 3.92
C ILE A 70 1.99 -1.44 2.95
N ASN A 71 2.57 -0.25 2.76
CA ASN A 71 3.78 -0.03 1.95
C ASN A 71 4.98 -0.86 2.43
N THR A 72 5.03 -1.19 3.72
CA THR A 72 6.04 -2.09 4.28
C THR A 72 5.92 -3.47 3.65
N TYR A 73 4.72 -4.05 3.71
CA TYR A 73 4.45 -5.41 3.24
C TYR A 73 4.58 -5.54 1.72
N LEU A 74 4.21 -4.49 0.97
CA LEU A 74 4.31 -4.43 -0.49
C LEU A 74 5.74 -4.52 -1.03
N ARG A 75 6.78 -4.39 -0.19
CA ARG A 75 8.17 -4.58 -0.64
C ARG A 75 8.44 -6.01 -1.09
N LEU A 76 7.84 -7.00 -0.44
CA LEU A 76 8.05 -8.42 -0.73
C LEU A 76 7.60 -8.81 -2.14
N PRO A 77 6.33 -8.57 -2.56
CA PRO A 77 5.92 -8.90 -3.93
C PRO A 77 6.73 -8.16 -4.99
N LEU A 78 7.19 -6.93 -4.70
CA LEU A 78 8.06 -6.19 -5.63
C LEU A 78 9.47 -6.79 -5.75
N PHE A 79 10.01 -7.35 -4.67
CA PHE A 79 11.33 -8.00 -4.70
C PHE A 79 11.22 -9.37 -5.38
N LEU A 80 10.13 -10.11 -5.13
CA LEU A 80 9.80 -11.34 -5.83
C LEU A 80 9.65 -11.11 -7.35
N GLN A 81 8.98 -10.02 -7.77
CA GLN A 81 8.93 -9.63 -9.18
C GLN A 81 10.33 -9.46 -9.77
N LYS A 82 11.20 -8.73 -9.07
CA LYS A 82 12.58 -8.47 -9.52
C LYS A 82 13.42 -9.75 -9.60
N ALA A 83 13.09 -10.77 -8.81
CA ALA A 83 13.71 -12.09 -8.85
C ALA A 83 13.12 -13.02 -9.94
N GLY A 84 12.14 -12.57 -10.72
CA GLY A 84 11.43 -13.42 -11.69
C GLY A 84 10.42 -14.41 -11.06
N ARG A 85 10.12 -14.26 -9.76
CA ARG A 85 9.21 -15.13 -9.00
C ARG A 85 7.78 -14.58 -9.06
N THR A 86 7.26 -14.45 -10.27
CA THR A 86 6.00 -13.75 -10.59
C THR A 86 4.77 -14.35 -9.88
N ASP A 87 4.65 -15.68 -9.84
CA ASP A 87 3.50 -16.36 -9.20
C ASP A 87 3.50 -16.16 -7.69
N GLU A 88 4.68 -16.24 -7.06
CA GLU A 88 4.82 -15.95 -5.63
C GLU A 88 4.50 -14.49 -5.33
N ALA A 89 4.98 -13.55 -6.15
CA ALA A 89 4.65 -12.14 -5.99
C ALA A 89 3.13 -11.91 -6.06
N TRP A 90 2.45 -12.57 -6.99
CA TRP A 90 1.00 -12.48 -7.12
C TRP A 90 0.26 -13.08 -5.92
N ALA A 91 0.74 -14.22 -5.41
CA ALA A 91 0.19 -14.85 -4.20
C ALA A 91 0.30 -13.90 -2.99
N GLU A 92 1.41 -13.20 -2.83
CA GLU A 92 1.61 -12.21 -1.76
C GLU A 92 0.65 -11.02 -1.90
N PHE A 93 0.42 -10.48 -3.11
CA PHE A 93 -0.60 -9.44 -3.30
C PHE A 93 -1.99 -9.91 -2.88
N ASN A 94 -2.38 -11.12 -3.28
CA ASN A 94 -3.68 -11.69 -2.91
C ASN A 94 -3.78 -11.98 -1.42
N ALA A 95 -2.68 -12.36 -0.75
CA ALA A 95 -2.65 -12.51 0.70
C ALA A 95 -2.89 -11.17 1.39
N LEU A 96 -2.30 -10.07 0.89
CA LEU A 96 -2.52 -8.73 1.42
C LEU A 96 -3.95 -8.24 1.24
N LEU A 97 -4.60 -8.54 0.11
CA LEU A 97 -6.02 -8.21 -0.11
C LEU A 97 -6.99 -9.00 0.78
N ARG A 98 -6.55 -10.13 1.36
CA ARG A 98 -7.35 -10.94 2.29
C ARG A 98 -7.02 -10.67 3.76
N ALA A 99 -5.98 -9.87 4.03
CA ALA A 99 -5.56 -9.62 5.40
C ALA A 99 -6.64 -8.84 6.16
N PRO A 100 -6.90 -9.20 7.43
CA PRO A 100 -7.91 -8.51 8.22
C PRO A 100 -7.46 -7.08 8.54
N GLU A 101 -8.27 -6.11 8.11
CA GLU A 101 -8.02 -4.69 8.34
C GLU A 101 -9.25 -4.00 8.93
N SER A 102 -9.04 -2.88 9.62
CA SER A 102 -10.16 -2.03 10.02
C SER A 102 -10.89 -1.48 8.79
N ASP A 103 -12.22 -1.36 8.87
CA ASP A 103 -13.05 -0.93 7.73
C ASP A 103 -12.63 0.44 7.14
N PHE A 104 -12.13 1.33 7.99
CA PHE A 104 -11.62 2.66 7.63
C PHE A 104 -10.35 2.62 6.77
N MET A 105 -9.46 1.65 7.04
CA MET A 105 -8.19 1.50 6.32
C MET A 105 -8.27 0.50 5.18
N LEU A 106 -9.25 -0.40 5.18
CA LEU A 106 -9.41 -1.47 4.19
C LEU A 106 -9.37 -0.95 2.75
N SER A 107 -10.26 0.00 2.42
CA SER A 107 -10.36 0.55 1.07
C SER A 107 -9.11 1.34 0.65
N MET A 108 -8.48 2.07 1.57
CA MET A 108 -7.23 2.78 1.29
C MET A 108 -6.06 1.82 1.07
N ASN A 109 -5.96 0.75 1.87
CA ASN A 109 -4.91 -0.25 1.70
C ASN A 109 -5.10 -1.02 0.40
N HIS A 110 -6.33 -1.42 0.06
CA HIS A 110 -6.64 -2.08 -1.21
C HIS A 110 -6.31 -1.18 -2.40
N SER A 111 -6.61 0.12 -2.33
CA SER A 111 -6.29 1.02 -3.44
C SER A 111 -4.79 1.08 -3.71
N ILE A 112 -3.97 1.09 -2.67
CA ILE A 112 -2.50 1.06 -2.76
C ILE A 112 -2.02 -0.30 -3.29
N ILE A 113 -2.62 -1.41 -2.85
CA ILE A 113 -2.27 -2.75 -3.34
C ILE A 113 -2.59 -2.87 -4.83
N HIS A 114 -3.79 -2.48 -5.26
CA HIS A 114 -4.20 -2.50 -6.66
C HIS A 114 -3.34 -1.55 -7.53
N ASP A 115 -2.90 -0.40 -7.03
CA ASP A 115 -1.89 0.43 -7.72
C ASP A 115 -0.61 -0.37 -7.99
N LYS A 116 -0.11 -1.11 -6.99
CA LYS A 116 1.08 -1.94 -7.17
C LYS A 116 0.86 -3.13 -8.10
N MET A 117 -0.31 -3.77 -8.06
CA MET A 117 -0.67 -4.83 -9.02
C MET A 117 -0.76 -4.30 -10.46
N ARG A 118 -1.28 -3.09 -10.66
CA ARG A 118 -1.25 -2.40 -11.95
C ARG A 118 0.19 -2.21 -12.43
N LEU A 119 1.05 -1.63 -11.60
CA LEU A 119 2.45 -1.37 -11.98
C LEU A 119 3.22 -2.67 -12.23
N PHE A 120 2.95 -3.71 -11.44
CA PHE A 120 3.48 -5.05 -11.62
C PHE A 120 3.16 -5.56 -13.02
N LEU A 121 1.88 -5.60 -13.41
CA LEU A 121 1.45 -6.08 -14.73
C LEU A 121 1.99 -5.23 -15.89
N GLN A 122 2.12 -3.92 -15.71
CA GLN A 122 2.72 -3.05 -16.74
C GLN A 122 4.19 -3.39 -17.00
N ARG A 123 4.96 -3.75 -15.97
CA ARG A 123 6.37 -4.19 -16.12
C ARG A 123 6.48 -5.55 -16.80
N GLU A 124 5.48 -6.41 -16.61
CA GLU A 124 5.37 -7.70 -17.30
C GLU A 124 4.84 -7.57 -18.75
N GLY A 125 4.65 -6.36 -19.26
CA GLY A 125 4.06 -6.13 -20.60
C GLY A 125 2.57 -6.42 -20.70
N LYS A 126 1.89 -6.75 -19.59
CA LYS A 126 0.46 -7.09 -19.52
C LYS A 126 -0.39 -5.85 -19.28
N ALA A 127 -0.18 -4.80 -20.06
CA ALA A 127 -0.77 -3.48 -19.83
C ALA A 127 -2.30 -3.47 -19.91
N SER A 128 -2.92 -4.32 -20.76
CA SER A 128 -4.38 -4.45 -20.84
C SER A 128 -4.97 -4.99 -19.53
N LEU A 129 -4.39 -6.04 -18.93
CA LEU A 129 -4.81 -6.55 -17.62
C LEU A 129 -4.59 -5.53 -16.50
N ALA A 130 -3.58 -4.68 -16.63
CA ALA A 130 -3.30 -3.64 -15.65
C ALA A 130 -4.40 -2.56 -15.54
N VAL A 131 -5.22 -2.37 -16.60
CA VAL A 131 -6.29 -1.35 -16.61
C VAL A 131 -7.28 -1.58 -15.49
N LYS A 132 -7.77 -2.83 -15.31
CA LYS A 132 -8.68 -3.21 -14.22
C LYS A 132 -8.15 -2.77 -12.86
N PHE A 133 -6.88 -3.08 -12.56
CA PHE A 133 -6.29 -2.74 -11.27
C PHE A 133 -6.08 -1.23 -11.10
N GLY A 134 -5.84 -0.50 -12.19
CA GLY A 134 -5.85 0.97 -12.15
C GLY A 134 -7.22 1.56 -11.82
N VAL A 135 -8.28 1.02 -12.43
CA VAL A 135 -9.66 1.42 -12.13
C VAL A 135 -10.05 1.07 -10.70
N LEU A 136 -9.76 -0.15 -10.24
CA LEU A 136 -10.03 -0.56 -8.87
C LEU A 136 -9.31 0.34 -7.86
N SER A 137 -8.02 0.63 -8.09
CA SER A 137 -7.26 1.55 -7.26
C SER A 137 -7.91 2.94 -7.18
N TYR A 138 -8.36 3.47 -8.31
CA TYR A 138 -9.04 4.77 -8.35
C TYR A 138 -10.36 4.76 -7.57
N VAL A 139 -11.21 3.76 -7.80
CA VAL A 139 -12.52 3.65 -7.15
C VAL A 139 -12.41 3.39 -5.65
N GLU A 140 -11.51 2.52 -5.22
CA GLU A 140 -11.29 2.26 -3.79
C GLU A 140 -10.72 3.47 -3.05
N THR A 141 -9.93 4.31 -3.73
CA THR A 141 -9.49 5.59 -3.15
C THR A 141 -10.68 6.51 -2.89
N ALA A 142 -11.63 6.59 -3.82
CA ALA A 142 -12.85 7.36 -3.61
C ALA A 142 -13.71 6.78 -2.47
N ILE A 143 -13.86 5.45 -2.41
CA ILE A 143 -14.58 4.78 -1.29
C ILE A 143 -13.89 5.10 0.05
N ALA A 144 -12.55 5.10 0.08
CA ALA A 144 -11.81 5.48 1.26
C ALA A 144 -12.08 6.93 1.66
N TYR A 145 -12.10 7.89 0.73
CA TYR A 145 -12.43 9.28 1.06
C TYR A 145 -13.85 9.47 1.58
N ASP A 146 -14.84 8.75 1.05
CA ASP A 146 -16.20 8.73 1.61
C ASP A 146 -16.20 8.23 3.07
N LYS A 147 -15.57 7.07 3.32
CA LYS A 147 -15.44 6.50 4.68
C LYS A 147 -14.67 7.39 5.65
N GLN A 148 -13.70 8.16 5.14
CA GLN A 148 -12.88 9.08 5.91
C GLN A 148 -13.54 10.44 6.17
N GLY A 149 -14.73 10.70 5.59
CA GLY A 149 -15.39 12.00 5.70
C GLY A 149 -14.61 13.13 5.01
N ARG A 150 -14.00 12.83 3.85
CA ARG A 150 -13.17 13.74 3.06
C ARG A 150 -13.89 14.15 1.75
N PRO A 151 -14.92 15.02 1.84
CA PRO A 151 -15.82 15.29 0.72
C PRO A 151 -15.16 16.09 -0.41
N GLU A 152 -14.19 16.95 -0.12
CA GLU A 152 -13.55 17.76 -1.16
C GLU A 152 -12.65 16.92 -2.05
N GLU A 153 -11.88 16.00 -1.46
CA GLU A 153 -11.06 15.04 -2.21
C GLU A 153 -11.93 14.03 -2.96
N LEU A 154 -13.07 13.62 -2.38
CA LEU A 154 -14.05 12.79 -3.08
C LEU A 154 -14.63 13.51 -4.29
N LYS A 155 -15.06 14.77 -4.17
CA LYS A 155 -15.59 15.56 -5.30
C LYS A 155 -14.59 15.65 -6.44
N GLN A 156 -13.30 15.84 -6.14
CA GLN A 156 -12.24 15.85 -7.16
C GLN A 156 -12.14 14.52 -7.90
N LEU A 157 -12.33 13.38 -7.22
CA LEU A 157 -12.36 12.05 -7.86
C LEU A 157 -13.69 11.73 -8.56
N GLN A 158 -14.74 12.51 -8.32
CA GLN A 158 -16.03 12.36 -9.01
C GLN A 158 -16.15 13.25 -10.24
N ASP A 159 -15.21 14.19 -10.42
CA ASP A 159 -15.15 15.05 -11.59
C ASP A 159 -14.95 14.23 -12.87
N GLU A 160 -15.79 14.46 -13.87
CA GLU A 160 -15.79 13.67 -15.11
C GLU A 160 -14.50 13.88 -15.91
N GLU A 161 -13.93 15.08 -15.94
CA GLU A 161 -12.68 15.35 -16.65
C GLU A 161 -11.50 14.62 -15.98
N ILE A 162 -11.47 14.60 -14.65
CA ILE A 162 -10.48 13.84 -13.88
C ILE A 162 -10.62 12.32 -14.13
N ILE A 163 -11.85 11.79 -14.16
CA ILE A 163 -12.10 10.38 -14.47
C ILE A 163 -11.61 10.05 -15.88
N HIS A 164 -11.96 10.86 -16.89
CA HIS A 164 -11.50 10.69 -18.26
C HIS A 164 -9.97 10.73 -18.37
N SER A 165 -9.34 11.72 -17.75
CA SER A 165 -7.87 11.85 -17.71
C SER A 165 -7.20 10.61 -17.08
N CYS A 166 -7.75 10.12 -15.97
CA CYS A 166 -7.27 8.90 -15.32
C CYS A 166 -7.36 7.70 -16.27
N VAL A 167 -8.53 7.44 -16.85
CA VAL A 167 -8.77 6.30 -17.76
C VAL A 167 -7.89 6.38 -19.01
N LYS A 168 -7.79 7.56 -19.62
CA LYS A 168 -6.92 7.82 -20.77
C LYS A 168 -5.47 7.45 -20.49
N SER A 169 -4.95 7.79 -19.30
CA SER A 169 -3.58 7.45 -18.91
C SER A 169 -3.35 5.94 -18.79
N LEU A 170 -4.35 5.19 -18.32
CA LEU A 170 -4.31 3.73 -18.21
C LEU A 170 -4.35 3.07 -19.60
N LEU A 171 -5.26 3.53 -20.45
CA LEU A 171 -5.49 2.97 -21.79
C LEU A 171 -4.39 3.30 -22.78
N LYS A 172 -3.71 4.45 -22.63
CA LYS A 172 -2.53 4.80 -23.41
C LYS A 172 -1.46 3.72 -23.31
N LYS A 173 -1.21 3.20 -22.10
CA LYS A 173 -0.23 2.12 -21.88
C LYS A 173 -0.73 0.77 -22.41
N ALA A 174 -2.04 0.55 -22.43
CA ALA A 174 -2.67 -0.66 -22.96
C ALA A 174 -2.89 -0.63 -24.49
N ASN A 175 -2.54 0.48 -25.16
CA ASN A 175 -2.80 0.72 -26.58
C ASN A 175 -4.28 0.55 -27.01
N LYS A 176 -5.20 0.97 -26.13
CA LYS A 176 -6.66 0.85 -26.32
C LYS A 176 -7.40 2.17 -26.05
N PRO A 177 -7.02 3.30 -26.67
CA PRO A 177 -7.66 4.60 -26.45
C PRO A 177 -9.17 4.59 -26.76
N GLU A 178 -9.61 3.74 -27.68
CA GLU A 178 -11.02 3.60 -28.07
C GLU A 178 -11.95 3.19 -26.91
N CYS A 179 -11.42 2.52 -25.87
CA CYS A 179 -12.19 2.08 -24.72
C CYS A 179 -12.45 3.20 -23.68
N GLU A 180 -11.87 4.39 -23.87
CA GLU A 180 -11.85 5.45 -22.84
C GLU A 180 -13.25 5.83 -22.38
N TYR A 181 -14.12 6.18 -23.32
CA TYR A 181 -15.46 6.65 -23.03
C TYR A 181 -16.31 5.61 -22.30
N GLU A 182 -16.24 4.35 -22.73
CA GLU A 182 -17.05 3.27 -22.13
C GLU A 182 -16.61 2.96 -20.70
N ILE A 183 -15.29 2.91 -20.45
CA ILE A 183 -14.75 2.70 -19.11
C ILE A 183 -15.07 3.89 -18.20
N ALA A 184 -14.87 5.13 -18.67
CA ALA A 184 -15.18 6.33 -17.90
C ALA A 184 -16.67 6.37 -17.51
N LYS A 185 -17.57 6.07 -18.46
CA LYS A 185 -19.02 6.00 -18.23
C LYS A 185 -19.39 4.99 -17.13
N ILE A 186 -18.76 3.83 -17.11
CA ILE A 186 -18.99 2.82 -16.05
C ILE A 186 -18.49 3.33 -14.71
N ILE A 187 -17.29 3.91 -14.64
CA ILE A 187 -16.76 4.49 -13.41
C ILE A 187 -17.71 5.57 -12.88
N ILE A 188 -18.14 6.52 -13.72
CA ILE A 188 -19.09 7.58 -13.35
C ILE A 188 -20.39 6.98 -12.80
N LYS A 189 -20.94 5.95 -13.45
CA LYS A 189 -22.16 5.25 -12.97
C LYS A 189 -21.96 4.67 -11.57
N HIS A 190 -20.84 3.99 -11.31
CA HIS A 190 -20.55 3.43 -10.00
C HIS A 190 -20.30 4.51 -8.94
N MET A 191 -19.59 5.59 -9.29
CA MET A 191 -19.27 6.70 -8.38
C MET A 191 -20.51 7.43 -7.86
N LYS A 192 -21.62 7.47 -8.61
CA LYS A 192 -22.91 8.02 -8.15
C LYS A 192 -23.53 7.25 -6.98
N SER A 193 -23.12 6.00 -6.77
CA SER A 193 -23.61 5.12 -5.70
C SER A 193 -22.47 4.54 -4.88
N ILE A 194 -21.53 5.40 -4.47
CA ILE A 194 -20.25 4.99 -3.86
C ILE A 194 -20.39 4.01 -2.68
N LYS A 195 -21.42 4.20 -1.85
CA LYS A 195 -21.71 3.38 -0.66
C LYS A 195 -22.15 1.94 -0.98
N LYS A 196 -22.53 1.67 -2.23
CA LYS A 196 -23.07 0.38 -2.69
C LYS A 196 -22.31 -0.16 -3.91
N ILE A 197 -21.09 0.31 -4.16
CA ILE A 197 -20.30 -0.16 -5.31
C ILE A 197 -20.00 -1.64 -5.17
N ASN A 198 -20.33 -2.39 -6.22
CA ASN A 198 -19.85 -3.75 -6.42
C ASN A 198 -18.53 -3.73 -7.21
N LEU A 199 -17.40 -3.85 -6.51
CA LEU A 199 -16.07 -3.81 -7.13
C LEU A 199 -15.81 -5.01 -8.06
N SER A 200 -16.42 -6.16 -7.79
CA SER A 200 -16.30 -7.36 -8.63
C SER A 200 -16.97 -7.14 -9.99
N GLU A 201 -18.19 -6.61 -9.99
CA GLU A 201 -18.94 -6.28 -11.21
C GLU A 201 -18.23 -5.19 -12.03
N LEU A 202 -17.70 -4.15 -11.36
CA LEU A 202 -16.88 -3.12 -12.00
C LEU A 202 -15.65 -3.74 -12.68
N ALA A 203 -14.90 -4.58 -11.96
CA ALA A 203 -13.73 -5.28 -12.48
C ALA A 203 -14.05 -6.13 -13.71
N GLN A 204 -15.12 -6.92 -13.66
CA GLN A 204 -15.57 -7.76 -14.77
C GLN A 204 -15.97 -6.92 -15.99
N SER A 205 -16.66 -5.79 -15.77
CA SER A 205 -17.07 -4.89 -16.84
C SER A 205 -15.87 -4.25 -17.53
N VAL A 206 -14.85 -3.82 -16.77
CA VAL A 206 -13.61 -3.28 -17.34
C VAL A 206 -12.86 -4.35 -18.14
N ASP A 207 -12.71 -5.56 -17.60
CA ASP A 207 -12.07 -6.67 -18.32
C ASP A 207 -12.82 -6.99 -19.62
N ALA A 208 -14.15 -7.02 -19.60
CA ALA A 208 -14.98 -7.31 -20.77
C ALA A 208 -14.81 -6.26 -21.88
N ILE A 209 -14.64 -4.98 -21.53
CA ILE A 209 -14.39 -3.90 -22.50
C ILE A 209 -12.99 -3.99 -23.07
N VAL A 210 -11.99 -4.11 -22.19
CA VAL A 210 -10.59 -4.12 -22.58
C VAL A 210 -10.24 -5.38 -23.38
N SER A 211 -10.95 -6.49 -23.17
CA SER A 211 -10.70 -7.75 -23.90
C SER A 211 -11.33 -7.79 -25.30
N ARG A 212 -12.13 -6.81 -25.70
CA ARG A 212 -12.67 -6.77 -27.07
C ARG A 212 -11.50 -6.63 -28.06
N GLU A 213 -11.49 -7.48 -29.08
CA GLU A 213 -10.61 -7.32 -30.23
C GLU A 213 -11.01 -6.06 -30.99
N LYS A 214 -10.03 -5.39 -31.62
CA LYS A 214 -10.34 -4.30 -32.54
C LYS A 214 -11.07 -4.91 -33.72
N ALA A 215 -12.37 -4.60 -33.84
CA ALA A 215 -13.16 -4.90 -35.02
C ALA A 215 -12.61 -4.15 -36.25
#